data_AF-A0A0P1EN59-F1
#
_entry.id   AF-A0A0P1EN59-F1
#
_cell.length_a   1.000
_cell.length_b   1.000
_cell.length_c   1.000
_cell.angle_alpha   90.00
_cell.angle_beta   90.00
_cell.angle_gamma   90.00
#
_symmetry.space_group_name_H-M   'P 1'
#
loop_
_entity.id
_entity.type
_entity.pdbx_description
1 polymer ?
#
loop_
_entity_poly.entity_id
_entity_poly.type
_entity_poly.pdbx_seq_one_letter_code
_entity_poly.pdbx_strand_id
1 'polypeptide(L)'
;MNTSFTKIALIVPLFVTLAGCIPSPEDLESTPVKVQTPKGEVTCQLYRQDRVIWDRAINFPATKMSVPEADAYCRQEGQRRLK
;
A
#
# COMPACT_ATOMS: atom_id res chain seq x y z
N MET A 1 5.62 53.47 35.27
CA MET A 1 5.01 52.16 34.93
C MET A 1 3.91 52.45 33.94
N ASN A 2 4.00 51.92 32.71
CA ASN A 2 2.89 51.78 31.74
C ASN A 2 3.47 51.19 30.45
N THR A 3 3.81 49.91 30.50
CA THR A 3 4.09 49.12 29.30
C THR A 3 2.75 48.73 28.70
N SER A 4 2.41 49.32 27.55
CA SER A 4 1.23 48.99 26.78
C SER A 4 1.38 47.58 26.20
N PHE A 5 0.90 46.57 26.95
CA PHE A 5 0.79 45.18 26.51
C PHE A 5 -0.43 45.02 25.60
N THR A 6 -0.47 45.76 24.49
CA THR A 6 -1.54 45.59 23.51
C THR A 6 -0.87 45.27 22.18
N LYS A 7 -1.25 44.14 21.57
CA LYS A 7 -0.84 43.63 20.24
C LYS A 7 0.34 42.65 20.20
N ILE A 8 0.30 41.61 21.02
CA ILE A 8 0.83 40.30 20.57
C ILE A 8 -0.36 39.59 19.93
N ALA A 9 -0.70 40.00 18.71
CA ALA A 9 -1.62 39.24 17.88
C ALA A 9 -0.92 37.93 17.53
N LEU A 10 -1.46 36.84 18.08
CA LEU A 10 -1.08 35.47 17.79
C LEU A 10 -0.87 35.27 16.29
N ILE A 11 0.36 35.07 15.86
CA ILE A 11 0.66 34.43 14.58
C ILE A 11 0.62 32.93 14.85
N VAL A 12 -0.58 32.34 14.86
CA VAL A 12 -0.74 30.88 14.81
C VAL A 12 -0.24 30.43 13.44
N PRO A 13 0.77 29.56 13.36
CA PRO A 13 1.30 29.17 12.07
C PRO A 13 0.28 28.25 11.38
N LEU A 14 -0.14 28.68 10.18
CA LEU A 14 -1.09 28.02 9.28
C LEU A 14 -0.49 26.72 8.70
N PHE A 15 -0.30 25.69 9.52
CA PHE A 15 0.18 24.36 9.12
C PHE A 15 -0.87 23.25 9.35
N VAL A 16 -2.14 23.49 9.01
CA VAL A 16 -3.21 22.49 9.27
C VAL A 16 -3.68 21.73 8.03
N THR A 17 -3.16 21.99 6.83
CA THR A 17 -3.79 21.48 5.59
C THR A 17 -3.04 20.40 4.80
N LEU A 18 -1.98 19.80 5.35
CA LEU A 18 -1.28 18.68 4.68
C LEU A 18 -1.81 17.29 5.06
N ALA A 19 -3.05 17.18 5.53
CA ALA A 19 -3.73 15.89 5.59
C ALA A 19 -4.10 15.47 4.16
N GLY A 20 -3.14 14.90 3.43
CA GLY A 20 -3.41 14.29 2.12
C GLY A 20 -4.48 13.22 2.26
N CYS A 21 -5.44 13.16 1.34
CA CYS A 21 -6.39 12.06 1.27
C CYS A 21 -5.61 10.75 1.16
N ILE A 22 -5.66 9.93 2.21
CA ILE A 22 -5.13 8.57 2.16
C ILE A 22 -6.19 7.75 1.42
N PRO A 23 -5.91 7.25 0.20
CA PRO A 23 -6.83 6.37 -0.50
C PRO A 23 -7.12 5.15 0.36
N SER A 24 -8.35 4.62 0.29
CA SER A 24 -8.67 3.38 0.98
C SER A 24 -7.83 2.24 0.39
N PRO A 25 -7.42 1.22 1.18
CA PRO A 25 -6.65 0.10 0.65
C PRO A 25 -7.27 -0.53 -0.61
N GLU A 26 -8.61 -0.60 -0.66
CA GLU A 26 -9.40 -1.11 -1.76
C GLU A 26 -9.21 -0.28 -3.05
N ASP A 27 -9.03 1.04 -2.94
CA ASP A 27 -8.73 1.92 -4.08
C ASP A 27 -7.34 1.65 -4.68
N LEU A 28 -6.50 0.89 -3.98
CA LEU A 28 -5.14 0.55 -4.39
C LEU A 28 -5.00 -0.89 -4.91
N GLU A 29 -6.09 -1.67 -4.83
CA GLU A 29 -6.14 -3.07 -5.21
C GLU A 29 -6.53 -3.24 -6.68
N SER A 30 -5.80 -4.10 -7.39
CA SER A 30 -6.21 -4.57 -8.71
C SER A 30 -7.28 -5.66 -8.61
N THR A 31 -7.91 -6.00 -9.74
CA THR A 31 -8.66 -7.27 -9.83
C THR A 31 -7.71 -8.44 -9.57
N PRO A 32 -8.05 -9.40 -8.69
CA PRO A 32 -7.17 -10.52 -8.39
C PRO A 32 -6.72 -11.29 -9.63
N VAL A 33 -5.45 -11.68 -9.65
CA VAL A 33 -4.83 -12.37 -10.78
C VAL A 33 -4.45 -13.78 -10.41
N LYS A 34 -4.60 -14.70 -11.35
CA LYS A 34 -4.19 -16.10 -11.18
C LYS A 34 -2.81 -16.30 -11.80
N VAL A 35 -1.88 -16.80 -11.00
CA VAL A 35 -0.50 -17.08 -11.38
C VAL A 35 -0.28 -18.58 -11.29
N GLN A 36 0.14 -19.19 -12.39
CA GLN A 36 0.43 -20.62 -12.42
C GLN A 36 1.85 -20.88 -11.95
N THR A 37 1.99 -21.69 -10.91
CA THR A 37 3.30 -22.07 -10.34
C THR A 37 3.51 -23.58 -10.43
N PRO A 38 4.76 -24.08 -10.29
CA PRO A 38 5.02 -25.52 -10.24
C PRO A 38 4.28 -26.26 -9.11
N LYS A 39 3.88 -25.54 -8.05
CA LYS A 39 3.21 -26.09 -6.87
C LYS A 39 1.69 -25.90 -6.89
N GLY A 40 1.14 -25.25 -7.93
CA GLY A 40 -0.29 -25.02 -8.12
C GLY A 40 -0.62 -23.57 -8.49
N GLU A 41 -1.92 -23.28 -8.63
CA GLU A 41 -2.40 -21.92 -8.90
C GLU A 41 -2.33 -21.07 -7.64
N VAL A 42 -1.80 -19.85 -7.76
CA VAL A 42 -1.82 -18.82 -6.72
C VAL A 42 -2.72 -17.68 -7.20
N THR A 43 -3.71 -17.30 -6.40
CA THR A 43 -4.49 -16.09 -6.64
C THR A 43 -3.85 -14.94 -5.87
N CYS A 44 -3.39 -13.93 -6.59
CA CYS A 44 -2.66 -12.78 -6.08
C CYS A 44 -3.53 -11.53 -6.06
N GLN A 45 -3.49 -10.83 -4.94
CA GLN A 45 -3.89 -9.43 -4.86
C GLN A 45 -2.66 -8.58 -5.17
N LEU A 46 -2.67 -7.91 -6.32
CA LEU A 46 -1.62 -6.94 -6.65
C LEU A 46 -2.09 -5.55 -6.27
N TYR A 47 -1.17 -4.76 -5.71
CA TYR A 47 -1.34 -3.35 -5.41
C TYR A 47 -0.73 -2.51 -6.53
N ARG A 48 -0.90 -1.18 -6.42
CA ARG A 48 -0.37 -0.21 -7.38
C ARG A 48 1.10 -0.47 -7.75
N GLN A 49 1.44 -0.03 -8.96
CA GLN A 49 2.73 -0.22 -9.59
C GLN A 49 3.94 0.22 -8.75
N ASP A 50 3.78 1.24 -7.92
CA ASP A 50 4.83 1.76 -7.02
C ASP A 50 4.94 0.99 -5.68
N ARG A 51 4.11 -0.03 -5.44
CA ARG A 51 4.01 -0.74 -4.15
C ARG A 51 3.97 -2.26 -4.26
N VAL A 52 4.73 -2.83 -5.19
CA VAL A 52 4.83 -4.29 -5.37
C VAL A 52 5.20 -5.04 -4.09
N ILE A 53 5.88 -4.42 -3.13
CA ILE A 53 6.17 -5.03 -1.82
C ILE A 53 4.91 -5.42 -1.03
N TRP A 54 3.74 -4.87 -1.38
CA TRP A 54 2.47 -5.16 -0.75
C TRP A 54 1.73 -6.31 -1.43
N ASP A 55 2.16 -6.75 -2.62
CA ASP A 55 1.52 -7.83 -3.36
C ASP A 55 1.55 -9.13 -2.55
N ARG A 56 0.37 -9.76 -2.44
CA ARG A 56 0.13 -10.87 -1.51
C ARG A 56 -0.77 -11.93 -2.12
N ALA A 57 -0.58 -13.17 -1.69
CA ALA A 57 -1.48 -14.25 -2.04
C ALA A 57 -2.77 -14.16 -1.21
N ILE A 58 -3.92 -14.25 -1.88
CA ILE A 58 -5.24 -14.35 -1.23
C ILE A 58 -5.78 -15.78 -1.28
N ASN A 59 -5.24 -16.63 -2.18
CA ASN A 59 -5.49 -18.07 -2.20
C ASN A 59 -4.29 -18.80 -2.80
N PHE A 60 -3.90 -19.93 -2.20
CA PHE A 60 -2.79 -20.77 -2.65
C PHE A 60 -2.91 -22.18 -2.02
N PRO A 61 -2.26 -23.21 -2.59
CA PRO A 61 -2.28 -24.55 -2.03
C PRO A 61 -1.37 -24.64 -0.78
N ALA A 62 -1.95 -24.39 0.39
CA ALA A 62 -1.23 -24.35 1.68
C ALA A 62 -0.52 -25.66 2.06
N THR A 63 -0.90 -26.79 1.47
CA THR A 63 -0.20 -28.08 1.65
C THR A 63 1.07 -28.21 0.82
N LYS A 64 1.28 -27.34 -0.17
CA LYS A 64 2.39 -27.42 -1.14
C LYS A 64 3.37 -26.25 -1.05
N MET A 65 2.96 -25.11 -0.49
CA MET A 65 3.79 -23.92 -0.34
C MET A 65 3.42 -23.14 0.93
N SER A 66 4.37 -22.35 1.42
CA SER A 66 4.16 -21.44 2.55
C SER A 66 3.61 -20.09 2.08
N VAL A 67 3.05 -19.30 3.01
CA VAL A 67 2.59 -17.93 2.72
C VAL A 67 3.71 -17.08 2.11
N PRO A 68 4.95 -17.02 2.67
CA PRO A 68 6.00 -16.18 2.10
C PRO A 68 6.43 -16.61 0.69
N GLU A 69 6.35 -17.91 0.39
CA GLU A 69 6.61 -18.44 -0.95
C GLU A 69 5.51 -18.02 -1.93
N ALA A 70 4.23 -18.13 -1.55
CA ALA A 70 3.11 -17.67 -2.37
C ALA A 70 3.17 -16.16 -2.63
N ASP A 71 3.47 -15.35 -1.61
CA ASP A 71 3.63 -13.91 -1.76
C ASP A 71 4.80 -13.55 -2.67
N ALA A 72 5.87 -14.35 -2.69
CA ALA A 72 7.00 -14.13 -3.60
C ALA A 72 6.58 -14.23 -5.07
N TYR A 73 5.71 -15.19 -5.42
CA TYR A 73 5.14 -15.29 -6.76
C TYR A 73 4.26 -14.07 -7.09
N CYS A 74 3.47 -13.59 -6.13
CA CYS A 74 2.63 -12.40 -6.35
C CYS A 74 3.48 -11.15 -6.57
N ARG A 75 4.53 -10.94 -5.79
CA ARG A 75 5.49 -9.85 -6.01
C ARG A 75 6.22 -9.98 -7.35
N GLN A 76 6.59 -11.18 -7.75
CA GLN A 76 7.23 -11.41 -9.05
C GLN A 76 6.29 -11.03 -10.19
N GLU A 77 5.01 -11.39 -10.10
CA GLU A 77 3.99 -11.01 -11.09
C GLU A 77 3.76 -9.50 -11.11
N GLY A 78 3.71 -8.84 -9.94
CA GLY A 78 3.69 -7.39 -9.82
C GLY A 78 4.86 -6.74 -10.56
N GLN A 79 6.09 -7.19 -10.28
CA GLN A 79 7.30 -6.72 -10.97
C GLN A 79 7.26 -6.97 -12.49
N ARG A 80 6.72 -8.11 -12.93
CA ARG A 80 6.61 -8.45 -14.36
C ARG A 80 5.71 -7.47 -15.11
N ARG A 81 4.63 -7.00 -14.48
CA ARG A 81 3.67 -6.05 -15.07
C ARG A 81 4.13 -4.59 -15.07
N LEU A 82 5.24 -4.28 -14.39
CA LEU A 82 5.88 -2.96 -14.43
C LEU A 82 6.77 -2.74 -15.65
N LYS A 83 7.21 -3.82 -16.30
CA LYS A 83 8.06 -3.78 -17.50
C LYS A 83 7.21 -3.73 -18.75
#